data_AF-A0A9P7Y664-F1
#
_entry.id   AF-A0A9P7Y664-F1
#
_cell.length_a   1.000
_cell.length_b   1.000
_cell.length_c   1.000
_cell.angle_alpha   90.00
_cell.angle_beta   90.00
_cell.angle_gamma   90.00
#
_symmetry.space_group_name_H-M   'P 1'
#
loop_
_entity.id
_entity.type
_entity.pdbx_description
1 polymer ?
#
loop_
_entity_poly.entity_id
_entity_poly.type
_entity_poly.pdbx_seq_one_letter_code
_entity_poly.pdbx_strand_id
1 'polypeptide(L)'
;MNMASQTYNPSFNQGYNKPLPRVSPQQQHNQLQHQYQPQQQQQYQQPGQYPGQYNHHAQYQQGSPGEQQRQQKQYQQYQQVQQQQQQQQQDSRRTSGGSQQTAAVQSSLMAWFDAVDTDHSGTLSCEELQRALMNGDWTPFNVETVRMMMNMFDRDNDGTISFNEFIGLWNYIEKWKQCFQAYDLDGSGTIDSMELQKALQGFGYNLSEAIVQLIVTKYDVRGQGDISFDNFVQSCVTIQTLTSAFRRIDVAGTGVVTMTYEQFLGLVINNR
;
A
#
# COMPACT_ATOMS: atom_id res chain seq x y z
N MET A 1 -17.79 0.31 2.21
CA MET A 1 -17.75 -0.97 1.46
C MET A 1 -16.45 -1.64 1.86
N ASN A 2 -16.53 -2.76 2.59
CA ASN A 2 -15.44 -3.26 3.44
C ASN A 2 -14.27 -3.82 2.59
N MET A 3 -13.19 -3.04 2.41
CA MET A 3 -12.01 -3.43 1.60
C MET A 3 -11.27 -4.64 2.20
N ALA A 4 -11.37 -4.84 3.53
CA ALA A 4 -10.78 -5.98 4.24
C ALA A 4 -11.35 -7.35 3.80
N SER A 5 -12.54 -7.39 3.21
CA SER A 5 -13.20 -8.65 2.79
C SER A 5 -12.79 -9.12 1.39
N GLN A 6 -12.13 -8.29 0.60
CA GLN A 6 -11.61 -8.68 -0.72
C GLN A 6 -10.20 -9.24 -0.56
N THR A 7 -10.12 -10.44 0.02
CA THR A 7 -8.96 -11.29 -0.20
C THR A 7 -8.72 -11.40 -1.70
N TYR A 8 -7.51 -11.01 -2.12
CA TYR A 8 -6.98 -11.11 -3.48
C TYR A 8 -7.63 -12.25 -4.29
N ASN A 9 -8.40 -11.87 -5.31
CA ASN A 9 -9.03 -12.80 -6.25
C ASN A 9 -8.34 -12.65 -7.62
N PRO A 10 -7.51 -13.62 -8.06
CA PRO A 10 -6.79 -13.55 -9.33
C PRO A 10 -7.71 -13.55 -10.56
N SER A 11 -9.00 -13.91 -10.43
CA SER A 11 -9.98 -13.83 -11.52
C SER A 11 -10.48 -12.41 -11.77
N PHE A 12 -10.21 -11.45 -10.89
CA PHE A 12 -10.74 -10.09 -10.98
C PHE A 12 -10.18 -9.31 -12.18
N ASN A 13 -8.99 -9.67 -12.68
CA ASN A 13 -8.22 -8.80 -13.57
C ASN A 13 -8.27 -9.06 -15.09
N GLN A 14 -8.98 -10.10 -15.54
CA GLN A 14 -8.90 -10.58 -16.92
C GLN A 14 -9.38 -9.63 -18.04
N GLY A 15 -10.10 -8.54 -17.72
CA GLY A 15 -10.70 -7.62 -18.70
C GLY A 15 -9.74 -6.63 -19.40
N TYR A 16 -8.71 -6.13 -18.70
CA TYR A 16 -7.75 -5.16 -19.27
C TYR A 16 -6.55 -5.79 -19.97
N ASN A 17 -6.57 -7.12 -20.12
CA ASN A 17 -5.49 -7.92 -20.68
C ASN A 17 -5.54 -8.03 -22.21
N LYS A 18 -6.40 -7.26 -22.89
CA LYS A 18 -6.45 -7.24 -24.36
C LYS A 18 -5.53 -6.14 -24.91
N PRO A 19 -4.66 -6.44 -25.90
CA PRO A 19 -3.91 -5.41 -26.59
C PRO A 19 -4.86 -4.36 -27.18
N LEU A 20 -4.51 -3.09 -27.05
CA LEU A 20 -5.26 -1.97 -27.63
C LEU A 20 -5.53 -2.25 -29.12
N PRO A 21 -6.75 -2.03 -29.62
CA PRO A 21 -6.99 -2.09 -31.06
C PRO A 21 -6.08 -1.08 -31.76
N ARG A 22 -5.35 -1.55 -32.79
CA ARG A 22 -4.51 -0.66 -33.62
C ARG A 22 -5.39 0.44 -34.22
N VAL A 23 -5.16 1.69 -33.81
CA VAL A 23 -5.79 2.85 -34.42
C VAL A 23 -5.07 3.15 -35.73
N SER A 24 -5.81 3.18 -36.85
CA SER A 24 -5.27 3.46 -38.18
C SER A 24 -4.72 4.90 -38.27
N PRO A 25 -3.58 5.14 -38.96
CA PRO A 25 -2.93 6.47 -39.03
C PRO A 25 -3.78 7.63 -39.61
N GLN A 26 -4.97 7.35 -40.13
CA GLN A 26 -5.83 8.35 -40.76
C GLN A 26 -6.73 9.14 -39.79
N GLN A 27 -6.86 8.74 -38.51
CA GLN A 27 -7.68 9.48 -37.54
C GLN A 27 -6.91 10.52 -36.70
N GLN A 28 -5.57 10.54 -36.78
CA GLN A 28 -4.75 11.45 -35.96
C GLN A 28 -4.58 12.85 -36.58
N HIS A 29 -4.96 13.04 -37.84
CA HIS A 29 -4.69 14.29 -38.57
C HIS A 29 -5.81 15.34 -38.51
N ASN A 30 -6.97 15.03 -37.91
CA ASN A 30 -8.15 15.91 -37.99
C ASN A 30 -8.53 16.63 -36.67
N GLN A 31 -7.68 16.59 -35.64
CA GLN A 31 -7.95 17.24 -34.34
C GLN A 31 -6.97 18.37 -33.96
N LEU A 32 -6.01 18.75 -34.82
CA LEU A 32 -4.97 19.74 -34.49
C LEU A 32 -5.05 21.07 -35.25
N GLN A 33 -6.16 21.39 -35.93
CA GLN A 33 -6.23 22.62 -36.77
C GLN A 33 -7.18 23.73 -36.32
N HIS A 34 -7.90 23.61 -35.21
CA HIS A 34 -8.75 24.71 -34.76
C HIS A 34 -8.37 25.22 -33.36
N GLN A 35 -7.99 26.50 -33.38
CA GLN A 35 -7.99 27.45 -32.25
C GLN A 35 -6.66 27.67 -31.52
N TYR A 36 -5.71 28.30 -32.22
CA TYR A 36 -4.79 29.25 -31.59
C TYR A 36 -4.79 30.55 -32.41
N GLN A 37 -5.33 31.61 -31.81
CA GLN A 37 -5.19 32.98 -32.27
C GLN A 37 -4.64 33.80 -31.08
N PRO A 38 -3.53 34.52 -31.22
CA PRO A 38 -2.88 35.18 -30.09
C PRO A 38 -3.56 36.50 -29.74
N GLN A 39 -3.91 36.70 -28.46
CA GLN A 39 -4.27 38.01 -27.90
C GLN A 39 -3.21 38.50 -26.91
N GLN A 40 -3.09 39.82 -26.88
CA GLN A 40 -1.93 40.63 -26.54
C GLN A 40 -1.65 40.77 -25.04
N GLN A 41 -0.41 41.17 -24.76
CA GLN A 41 0.15 41.55 -23.46
C GLN A 41 -0.72 42.58 -22.72
N GLN A 42 -1.01 42.30 -21.44
CA GLN A 42 -1.23 43.35 -20.45
C GLN A 42 -0.37 43.09 -19.21
N GLN A 43 0.29 44.18 -18.82
CA GLN A 43 1.31 44.32 -17.79
C GLN A 43 0.64 44.91 -16.54
N TYR A 44 0.67 44.22 -15.41
CA TYR A 44 0.37 44.75 -14.06
C TYR A 44 1.25 43.98 -13.05
N GLN A 45 2.36 44.55 -12.58
CA GLN A 45 2.53 45.35 -11.35
C GLN A 45 2.23 44.58 -10.05
N GLN A 46 3.30 44.31 -9.27
CA GLN A 46 3.26 43.83 -7.89
C GLN A 46 2.57 44.85 -6.98
N PRO A 47 1.94 44.39 -5.89
CA PRO A 47 2.47 44.82 -4.58
C PRO A 47 2.34 43.78 -3.45
N GLY A 48 3.27 43.88 -2.48
CA GLY A 48 2.95 43.65 -1.07
C GLY A 48 3.67 42.50 -0.38
N GLN A 49 4.81 42.81 0.23
CA GLN A 49 5.38 42.02 1.32
C GLN A 49 4.48 42.09 2.56
N TYR A 50 4.21 40.94 3.20
CA TYR A 50 4.03 40.83 4.64
C TYR A 50 4.71 39.56 5.18
N PRO A 51 5.23 39.58 6.42
CA PRO A 51 6.19 38.63 6.94
C PRO A 51 5.57 37.55 7.82
N GLY A 52 6.29 36.43 7.97
CA GLY A 52 6.09 35.49 9.07
C GLY A 52 5.71 34.10 8.61
N GLN A 53 6.71 33.26 8.31
CA GLN A 53 6.48 31.83 8.25
C GLN A 53 7.41 31.12 9.23
N TYR A 54 6.76 30.53 10.22
CA TYR A 54 7.33 29.74 11.29
C TYR A 54 8.18 28.60 10.73
N ASN A 55 9.43 28.59 11.16
CA ASN A 55 10.35 27.48 11.02
C ASN A 55 9.88 26.35 11.94
N HIS A 56 9.01 25.44 11.47
CA HIS A 56 8.74 24.18 12.17
C HIS A 56 9.71 23.13 11.65
N HIS A 57 10.92 23.13 12.23
CA HIS A 57 11.76 21.96 12.26
C HIS A 57 11.04 20.92 13.14
N ALA A 58 10.33 19.97 12.52
CA ALA A 58 9.86 18.79 13.23
C ALA A 58 11.10 17.94 13.55
N GLN A 59 11.65 18.17 14.73
CA GLN A 59 12.69 17.35 15.32
C GLN A 59 12.03 16.01 15.68
N TYR A 60 12.17 15.02 14.81
CA TYR A 60 11.82 13.64 15.13
C TYR A 60 12.60 13.24 16.36
N GLN A 61 11.89 13.08 17.48
CA GLN A 61 12.43 12.53 18.71
C GLN A 61 12.69 11.05 18.43
N GLN A 62 13.94 10.73 18.08
CA GLN A 62 14.40 9.34 18.02
C GLN A 62 14.10 8.70 19.39
N GLY A 63 13.35 7.58 19.37
CA GLY A 63 13.19 6.75 20.56
C GLY A 63 14.54 6.38 21.15
N SER A 64 14.59 6.20 22.46
CA SER A 64 15.86 5.97 23.15
C SER A 64 16.53 4.71 22.58
N PRO A 65 17.87 4.66 22.42
CA PRO A 65 18.55 3.48 21.85
C PRO A 65 18.20 2.15 22.55
N GLY A 66 17.80 2.20 23.83
CA GLY A 66 17.35 1.03 24.59
C GLY A 66 15.94 0.52 24.22
N GLU A 67 15.04 1.38 23.73
CA GLU A 67 13.68 1.00 23.30
C GLU A 67 13.75 0.32 21.93
N GLN A 68 14.53 0.88 21.00
CA GLN A 68 14.80 0.27 19.69
C GLN A 68 15.45 -1.11 19.85
N GLN A 69 16.39 -1.26 20.79
CA GLN A 69 17.06 -2.54 21.02
C GLN A 69 16.16 -3.59 21.69
N ARG A 70 15.17 -3.18 22.49
CA ARG A 70 14.14 -4.07 23.07
C ARG A 70 13.16 -4.54 21.99
N GLN A 71 12.65 -3.63 21.16
CA GLN A 71 11.78 -3.97 20.03
C GLN A 71 12.47 -4.90 19.04
N GLN A 72 13.74 -4.65 18.71
CA GLN A 72 14.50 -5.48 17.77
C GLN A 72 14.71 -6.91 18.30
N LYS A 73 14.95 -7.08 19.61
CA LYS A 73 15.02 -8.41 20.24
C LYS A 73 13.68 -9.14 20.22
N GLN A 74 12.58 -8.43 20.44
CA GLN A 74 11.24 -9.02 20.42
C GLN A 74 10.83 -9.45 19.00
N TYR A 75 11.20 -8.66 17.99
CA TYR A 75 11.00 -8.99 16.57
C TYR A 75 11.86 -10.19 16.12
N GLN A 76 13.11 -10.28 16.57
CA GLN A 76 13.97 -11.45 16.33
C GLN A 76 13.43 -12.72 17.01
N GLN A 77 12.90 -12.59 18.23
CA GLN A 77 12.25 -13.71 18.92
C GLN A 77 11.00 -14.19 18.16
N TYR A 78 10.20 -13.28 17.63
CA TYR A 78 9.06 -13.62 16.78
C TYR A 78 9.46 -14.34 15.48
N GLN A 79 10.51 -13.88 14.79
CA GLN A 79 11.02 -14.55 13.59
C GLN A 79 11.46 -15.99 13.88
N GLN A 80 12.04 -16.25 15.06
CA GLN A 80 12.35 -17.62 15.50
C GLN A 80 11.11 -18.48 15.74
N VAL A 81 10.05 -17.92 16.33
CA VAL A 81 8.78 -18.65 16.54
C VAL A 81 8.13 -18.98 15.19
N GLN A 82 8.17 -18.09 14.21
CA GLN A 82 7.70 -18.37 12.85
C GLN A 82 8.47 -19.51 12.17
N GLN A 83 9.80 -19.51 12.29
CA GLN A 83 10.65 -20.55 11.68
C GLN A 83 10.41 -21.94 12.30
N GLN A 84 10.16 -22.00 13.62
CA GLN A 84 9.76 -23.25 14.29
C GLN A 84 8.36 -23.73 13.86
N GLN A 85 7.43 -22.82 13.57
CA GLN A 85 6.09 -23.22 13.11
C GLN A 85 6.07 -23.71 11.66
N GLN A 86 6.93 -23.20 10.77
CA GLN A 86 7.07 -23.75 9.42
C GLN A 86 7.63 -25.18 9.42
N GLN A 87 8.51 -25.53 10.37
CA GLN A 87 8.99 -26.91 10.54
C GLN A 87 7.90 -27.85 11.08
N GLN A 88 7.01 -27.39 11.95
CA GLN A 88 5.90 -28.21 12.48
C GLN A 88 4.76 -28.46 11.48
N GLN A 89 4.63 -27.63 10.43
CA GLN A 89 3.64 -27.82 9.37
C GLN A 89 3.99 -28.94 8.39
N GLN A 90 5.25 -29.36 8.27
CA GLN A 90 5.63 -30.53 7.45
C GLN A 90 5.32 -31.86 8.14
N ASP A 91 5.32 -31.92 9.48
CA ASP A 91 5.05 -33.14 10.25
C ASP A 91 3.53 -33.38 10.49
N SER A 92 2.71 -32.32 10.41
CA SER A 92 1.29 -32.36 10.82
C SER A 92 0.29 -32.76 9.74
N ARG A 93 0.73 -33.21 8.54
CA ARG A 93 -0.18 -33.72 7.48
C ARG A 93 -0.91 -35.02 7.85
N ARG A 94 -0.80 -35.52 9.09
CA ARG A 94 -1.37 -36.80 9.52
C ARG A 94 -2.44 -36.74 10.62
N THR A 95 -2.74 -35.61 11.25
CA THR A 95 -3.75 -35.59 12.33
C THR A 95 -4.67 -34.37 12.29
N SER A 96 -5.96 -34.66 12.15
CA SER A 96 -7.10 -33.73 12.22
C SER A 96 -7.22 -33.10 13.61
N GLY A 97 -7.17 -31.76 13.71
CA GLY A 97 -7.38 -31.02 14.96
C GLY A 97 -7.57 -29.51 14.75
N GLY A 98 -8.68 -29.09 14.14
CA GLY A 98 -8.92 -27.68 13.75
C GLY A 98 -9.23 -26.69 14.88
N SER A 99 -9.46 -27.14 16.11
CA SER A 99 -9.86 -26.27 17.25
C SER A 99 -8.72 -25.87 18.18
N GLN A 100 -7.61 -26.61 18.21
CA GLN A 100 -6.44 -26.28 19.03
C GLN A 100 -5.47 -25.33 18.31
N GLN A 101 -5.42 -25.37 16.97
CA GLN A 101 -4.62 -24.46 16.16
C GLN A 101 -5.10 -23.00 16.22
N THR A 102 -6.42 -22.77 16.25
CA THR A 102 -6.97 -21.42 16.33
C THR A 102 -6.67 -20.75 17.68
N ALA A 103 -6.75 -21.49 18.78
CA ALA A 103 -6.42 -20.99 20.12
C ALA A 103 -4.93 -20.62 20.24
N ALA A 104 -4.02 -21.47 19.73
CA ALA A 104 -2.58 -21.21 19.78
C ALA A 104 -2.15 -19.99 18.95
N VAL A 105 -2.76 -19.81 17.78
CA VAL A 105 -2.54 -18.62 16.94
C VAL A 105 -3.09 -17.38 17.64
N GLN A 106 -4.30 -17.42 18.19
CA GLN A 106 -4.87 -16.29 18.94
C GLN A 106 -4.04 -15.92 20.17
N SER A 107 -3.50 -16.89 20.92
CA SER A 107 -2.60 -16.61 22.04
C SER A 107 -1.30 -15.92 21.60
N SER A 108 -0.76 -16.31 20.44
CA SER A 108 0.43 -15.68 19.88
C SER A 108 0.14 -14.26 19.38
N LEU A 109 -1.04 -14.02 18.81
CA LEU A 109 -1.49 -12.68 18.39
C LEU A 109 -1.77 -11.78 19.58
N MET A 110 -2.31 -12.33 20.67
CA MET A 110 -2.51 -11.58 21.91
C MET A 110 -1.18 -11.11 22.49
N ALA A 111 -0.18 -12.00 22.57
CA ALA A 111 1.15 -11.63 23.04
C ALA A 111 1.81 -10.56 22.14
N TRP A 112 1.53 -10.58 20.84
CA TRP A 112 1.97 -9.52 19.94
C TRP A 112 1.22 -8.22 20.19
N PHE A 113 -0.11 -8.27 20.31
CA PHE A 113 -0.93 -7.11 20.60
C PHE A 113 -0.46 -6.41 21.87
N ASP A 114 -0.30 -7.16 22.97
CA ASP A 114 0.20 -6.65 24.26
C ASP A 114 1.62 -6.08 24.18
N ALA A 115 2.43 -6.54 23.22
CA ALA A 115 3.77 -6.01 22.98
C ALA A 115 3.76 -4.68 22.22
N VAL A 116 2.75 -4.47 21.38
CA VAL A 116 2.59 -3.24 20.59
C VAL A 116 1.81 -2.17 21.37
N ASP A 117 0.85 -2.60 22.19
CA ASP A 117 0.08 -1.77 23.14
C ASP A 117 0.98 -1.34 24.31
N THR A 118 1.79 -0.32 24.07
CA THR A 118 2.83 0.13 25.01
C THR A 118 2.27 0.91 26.18
N ASP A 119 1.15 1.58 25.98
CA ASP A 119 0.45 2.32 27.04
C ASP A 119 -0.60 1.47 27.78
N HIS A 120 -0.84 0.24 27.31
CA HIS A 120 -1.80 -0.71 27.86
C HIS A 120 -3.22 -0.15 27.87
N SER A 121 -3.57 0.64 26.84
CA SER A 121 -4.91 1.19 26.65
C SER A 121 -5.94 0.13 26.26
N GLY A 122 -5.49 -1.03 25.77
CA GLY A 122 -6.34 -2.09 25.23
C GLY A 122 -6.71 -1.89 23.75
N THR A 123 -6.11 -0.88 23.11
CA THR A 123 -6.30 -0.48 21.71
C THR A 123 -4.98 -0.03 21.12
N LEU A 124 -4.71 -0.25 19.83
CA LEU A 124 -3.48 0.21 19.21
C LEU A 124 -3.68 1.56 18.52
N SER A 125 -2.89 2.55 18.91
CA SER A 125 -2.77 3.81 18.19
C SER A 125 -1.98 3.67 16.89
N CYS A 126 -2.08 4.67 16.01
CA CYS A 126 -1.30 4.74 14.78
C CYS A 126 0.21 4.75 15.08
N GLU A 127 0.63 5.44 16.12
CA GLU A 127 2.02 5.59 16.50
C GLU A 127 2.59 4.28 17.07
N GLU A 128 1.80 3.52 17.85
CA GLU A 128 2.19 2.21 18.34
C GLU A 128 2.34 1.20 17.22
N LEU A 129 1.35 1.15 16.32
CA LEU A 129 1.41 0.28 15.16
C LEU A 129 2.58 0.63 14.23
N GLN A 130 2.83 1.93 14.00
CA GLN A 130 3.99 2.37 13.20
C GLN A 130 5.31 1.93 13.83
N ARG A 131 5.47 2.05 15.15
CA ARG A 131 6.69 1.63 15.85
C ARG A 131 6.88 0.11 15.83
N ALA A 132 5.79 -0.64 15.84
CA ALA A 132 5.83 -2.09 15.80
C ALA A 132 6.14 -2.66 14.41
N LEU A 133 5.89 -1.88 13.35
CA LEU A 133 6.18 -2.27 11.98
C LEU A 133 7.54 -1.71 11.55
N MET A 134 8.43 -2.60 11.10
CA MET A 134 9.68 -2.21 10.43
C MET A 134 9.74 -2.80 9.04
N ASN A 135 10.29 -2.03 8.11
CA ASN A 135 10.61 -2.51 6.78
C ASN A 135 11.81 -3.48 6.83
N GLY A 136 11.96 -4.32 5.80
CA GLY A 136 13.08 -5.26 5.68
C GLY A 136 14.45 -4.58 5.56
N ASP A 137 14.46 -3.32 5.14
CA ASP A 137 15.62 -2.44 5.00
C ASP A 137 15.94 -1.62 6.26
N TRP A 138 15.27 -1.92 7.39
CA TRP A 138 15.42 -1.25 8.68
C TRP A 138 14.93 0.20 8.75
N THR A 139 14.22 0.68 7.73
CA THR A 139 13.59 2.00 7.77
C THR A 139 12.29 1.98 8.58
N PRO A 140 11.90 3.12 9.19
CA PRO A 140 10.59 3.26 9.81
C PRO A 140 9.48 3.10 8.78
N PHE A 141 8.39 2.44 9.18
CA PHE A 141 7.23 2.26 8.31
C PHE A 141 6.56 3.60 8.00
N ASN A 142 6.12 3.78 6.75
CA ASN A 142 5.41 4.96 6.28
C ASN A 142 4.09 5.13 7.04
N VAL A 143 3.94 6.26 7.75
CA VAL A 143 2.74 6.57 8.55
C VAL A 143 1.47 6.63 7.71
N GLU A 144 1.55 7.07 6.45
CA GLU A 144 0.39 7.10 5.55
C GLU A 144 -0.09 5.69 5.24
N THR A 145 0.83 4.75 5.05
CA THR A 145 0.49 3.33 4.87
C THR A 145 -0.12 2.74 6.14
N VAL A 146 0.41 3.07 7.32
CA VAL A 146 -0.18 2.63 8.61
C VAL A 146 -1.61 3.15 8.75
N ARG A 147 -1.83 4.45 8.52
CA ARG A 147 -3.17 5.05 8.58
C ARG A 147 -4.14 4.44 7.58
N MET A 148 -3.67 4.21 6.35
CA MET A 148 -4.45 3.52 5.34
C MET A 148 -4.87 2.12 5.81
N MET A 149 -3.94 1.35 6.38
CA MET A 149 -4.23 0.03 6.93
C MET A 149 -5.20 0.11 8.11
N MET A 150 -5.03 1.06 9.03
CA MET A 150 -5.96 1.24 10.15
C MET A 150 -7.37 1.53 9.65
N ASN A 151 -7.54 2.51 8.75
CA ASN A 151 -8.85 2.89 8.20
C ASN A 151 -9.59 1.73 7.49
N MET A 152 -8.87 0.70 7.03
CA MET A 152 -9.50 -0.49 6.42
C MET A 152 -10.11 -1.45 7.45
N PHE A 153 -9.61 -1.43 8.68
CA PHE A 153 -9.94 -2.40 9.72
C PHE A 153 -10.60 -1.79 10.95
N ASP A 154 -10.42 -0.49 11.21
CA ASP A 154 -11.15 0.33 12.18
C ASP A 154 -12.61 0.43 11.74
N ARG A 155 -13.48 -0.39 12.34
CA ARG A 155 -14.90 -0.53 11.94
C ARG A 155 -15.79 0.44 12.68
N ASP A 156 -15.45 0.78 13.91
CA ASP A 156 -16.19 1.73 14.73
C ASP A 156 -15.71 3.18 14.53
N ASN A 157 -14.63 3.40 13.77
CA ASN A 157 -14.02 4.69 13.45
C ASN A 157 -13.60 5.46 14.71
N ASP A 158 -13.13 4.74 15.73
CA ASP A 158 -12.62 5.36 16.95
C ASP A 158 -11.18 5.88 16.80
N GLY A 159 -10.55 5.59 15.65
CA GLY A 159 -9.19 6.02 15.32
C GLY A 159 -8.10 5.11 15.90
N THR A 160 -8.49 3.98 16.49
CA THR A 160 -7.60 2.98 17.09
C THR A 160 -7.91 1.58 16.52
N ILE A 161 -7.13 0.58 16.93
CA ILE A 161 -7.35 -0.81 16.53
C ILE A 161 -7.55 -1.65 17.78
N SER A 162 -8.77 -2.14 17.98
CA SER A 162 -9.06 -3.13 19.01
C SER A 162 -8.43 -4.49 18.68
N PHE A 163 -8.31 -5.39 19.66
CA PHE A 163 -7.76 -6.74 19.42
C PHE A 163 -8.51 -7.51 18.31
N ASN A 164 -9.84 -7.35 18.22
CA ASN A 164 -10.64 -8.01 17.20
C ASN A 164 -10.31 -7.53 15.79
N GLU A 165 -10.03 -6.24 15.63
CA GLU A 165 -9.65 -5.63 14.35
C GLU A 165 -8.19 -5.95 14.02
N PHE A 166 -7.34 -6.00 15.04
CA PHE A 166 -5.94 -6.39 14.93
C PHE A 166 -5.77 -7.77 14.30
N ILE A 167 -6.63 -8.75 14.62
CA ILE A 167 -6.59 -10.08 13.97
C ILE A 167 -6.74 -9.95 12.45
N GLY A 168 -7.66 -9.10 11.99
CA GLY A 168 -7.88 -8.86 10.57
C GLY A 168 -6.67 -8.17 9.92
N LEU A 169 -6.22 -7.09 10.55
CA LEU A 169 -5.06 -6.30 10.11
C LEU A 169 -3.79 -7.15 10.04
N TRP A 170 -3.54 -7.98 11.04
CA TRP A 170 -2.37 -8.86 11.09
C TRP A 170 -2.38 -9.88 9.95
N ASN A 171 -3.51 -10.55 9.73
CA ASN A 171 -3.66 -11.49 8.63
C ASN A 171 -3.47 -10.80 7.27
N TYR A 172 -3.86 -9.53 7.15
CA TYR A 172 -3.61 -8.72 5.96
C TYR A 172 -2.12 -8.43 5.78
N ILE A 173 -1.43 -7.98 6.83
CA ILE A 173 0.01 -7.71 6.82
C ILE A 173 0.80 -8.98 6.47
N GLU A 174 0.50 -10.13 7.08
CA GLU A 174 1.21 -11.39 6.81
C GLU A 174 1.04 -11.86 5.36
N LYS A 175 -0.16 -11.71 4.78
CA LYS A 175 -0.38 -12.00 3.35
C LYS A 175 0.45 -11.10 2.45
N TRP A 176 0.52 -9.81 2.75
CA TRP A 176 1.35 -8.87 2.01
C TRP A 176 2.84 -9.17 2.16
N LYS A 177 3.31 -9.54 3.36
CA LYS A 177 4.71 -9.95 3.58
C LYS A 177 5.08 -11.17 2.75
N GLN A 178 4.23 -12.20 2.74
CA GLN A 178 4.45 -13.40 1.92
C GLN A 178 4.50 -13.04 0.43
N CYS A 179 3.62 -12.14 0.00
CA CYS A 179 3.60 -11.66 -1.37
C CYS A 179 4.87 -10.88 -1.72
N PHE A 180 5.30 -9.96 -0.86
CA PHE A 180 6.52 -9.19 -1.03
C PHE A 180 7.74 -10.10 -1.14
N GLN A 181 7.90 -11.05 -0.21
CA GLN A 181 9.00 -12.03 -0.21
C GLN A 181 9.01 -12.93 -1.45
N ALA A 182 7.87 -13.14 -2.12
CA ALA A 182 7.82 -13.92 -3.34
C ALA A 182 8.33 -13.14 -4.58
N TYR A 183 8.38 -11.81 -4.49
CA TYR A 183 8.79 -10.93 -5.59
C TYR A 183 10.09 -10.18 -5.34
N ASP A 184 10.56 -10.09 -4.10
CA ASP A 184 11.93 -9.71 -3.73
C ASP A 184 12.85 -10.91 -4.06
N LEU A 185 13.29 -10.97 -5.32
CA LEU A 185 13.96 -12.14 -5.89
C LEU A 185 15.42 -12.22 -5.49
N ASP A 186 16.04 -11.07 -5.22
CA ASP A 186 17.43 -10.98 -4.78
C ASP A 186 17.58 -10.93 -3.25
N GLY A 187 16.48 -10.81 -2.51
CA GLY A 187 16.47 -10.76 -1.05
C GLY A 187 17.04 -9.45 -0.50
N SER A 188 16.94 -8.37 -1.27
CA SER A 188 17.41 -7.04 -0.91
C SER A 188 16.61 -6.41 0.24
N GLY A 189 15.39 -6.91 0.49
CA GLY A 189 14.44 -6.30 1.42
C GLY A 189 13.67 -5.12 0.81
N THR A 190 13.84 -4.87 -0.49
CA THR A 190 13.13 -3.87 -1.29
C THR A 190 12.64 -4.50 -2.59
N ILE A 191 11.86 -3.76 -3.38
CA ILE A 191 11.34 -4.20 -4.68
C ILE A 191 11.78 -3.21 -5.73
N ASP A 192 12.54 -3.66 -6.72
CA ASP A 192 12.94 -2.83 -7.85
C ASP A 192 11.83 -2.73 -8.93
N SER A 193 12.09 -1.98 -10.00
CA SER A 193 11.11 -1.81 -11.09
C SER A 193 10.80 -3.10 -11.86
N MET A 194 11.77 -4.01 -11.99
CA MET A 194 11.59 -5.30 -12.68
C MET A 194 10.78 -6.26 -11.81
N GLU A 195 11.05 -6.29 -10.51
CA GLU A 195 10.32 -7.07 -9.51
C GLU A 195 8.88 -6.56 -9.35
N LEU A 196 8.68 -5.25 -9.29
CA LEU A 196 7.34 -4.65 -9.28
C LEU A 196 6.57 -5.00 -10.55
N GLN A 197 7.22 -4.96 -11.72
CA GLN A 197 6.58 -5.36 -12.97
C GLN A 197 6.10 -6.81 -12.93
N LYS A 198 6.94 -7.73 -12.42
CA LYS A 198 6.56 -9.15 -12.24
C LYS A 198 5.43 -9.32 -11.23
N ALA A 199 5.47 -8.58 -10.13
CA ALA A 199 4.42 -8.60 -9.11
C ALA A 199 3.07 -8.18 -9.70
N LEU A 200 3.04 -7.03 -10.37
CA LEU A 200 1.83 -6.50 -11.00
C LEU A 200 1.30 -7.42 -12.09
N GLN A 201 2.18 -8.01 -12.91
CA GLN A 201 1.80 -9.05 -13.88
C GLN A 201 1.22 -10.29 -13.20
N GLY A 202 1.81 -10.74 -12.09
CA GLY A 202 1.29 -11.85 -11.28
C GLY A 202 -0.09 -11.55 -10.70
N PHE A 203 -0.37 -10.28 -10.39
CA PHE A 203 -1.70 -9.79 -9.98
C PHE A 203 -2.68 -9.61 -11.14
N GLY A 204 -2.25 -9.90 -12.37
CA GLY A 204 -3.04 -9.77 -13.58
C GLY A 204 -3.13 -8.35 -14.13
N TYR A 205 -2.27 -7.42 -13.70
CA TYR A 205 -2.14 -6.11 -14.31
C TYR A 205 -1.15 -6.16 -15.47
N ASN A 206 -1.56 -5.65 -16.63
CA ASN A 206 -0.69 -5.51 -17.80
C ASN A 206 -0.32 -4.03 -18.00
N LEU A 207 0.63 -3.53 -17.20
CA LEU A 207 1.09 -2.15 -17.27
C LEU A 207 2.35 -2.02 -18.13
N SER A 208 2.49 -0.89 -18.81
CA SER A 208 3.73 -0.56 -19.52
C SER A 208 4.86 -0.27 -18.53
N GLU A 209 6.10 -0.53 -18.95
CA GLU A 209 7.30 -0.24 -18.15
C GLU A 209 7.36 1.23 -17.70
N ALA A 210 6.93 2.17 -18.55
CA ALA A 210 6.86 3.59 -18.21
C ALA A 210 5.91 3.88 -17.02
N ILE A 211 4.79 3.17 -16.93
CA ILE A 211 3.86 3.31 -15.80
C ILE A 211 4.43 2.64 -14.55
N VAL A 212 5.06 1.47 -14.68
CA VAL A 212 5.74 0.81 -13.55
C VAL A 212 6.83 1.70 -12.98
N GLN A 213 7.67 2.29 -13.84
CA GLN A 213 8.71 3.23 -13.41
C GLN A 213 8.12 4.46 -12.73
N LEU A 214 7.00 5.00 -13.24
CA LEU A 214 6.30 6.12 -12.60
C LEU A 214 5.79 5.73 -11.20
N ILE A 215 5.30 4.50 -11.02
CA ILE A 215 4.89 3.99 -9.70
C ILE A 215 6.10 3.92 -8.78
N VAL A 216 7.21 3.31 -9.20
CA VAL A 216 8.45 3.28 -8.39
C VAL A 216 8.85 4.69 -7.98
N THR A 217 8.99 5.62 -8.93
CA THR A 217 9.37 7.01 -8.63
C THR A 217 8.39 7.73 -7.70
N LYS A 218 7.09 7.39 -7.73
CA LYS A 218 6.08 8.02 -6.87
C LYS A 218 6.16 7.56 -5.40
N TYR A 219 6.61 6.33 -5.17
CA TYR A 219 6.63 5.65 -3.86
C TYR A 219 8.05 5.41 -3.32
N ASP A 220 9.08 5.63 -4.13
CA ASP A 220 10.49 5.65 -3.73
C ASP A 220 10.79 6.97 -3.00
N VAL A 221 10.47 6.98 -1.71
CA VAL A 221 10.73 8.13 -0.82
C VAL A 221 12.25 8.40 -0.67
N ARG A 222 13.08 7.39 -0.90
CA ARG A 222 14.54 7.46 -0.67
C ARG A 222 15.33 7.86 -1.92
N GLY A 223 14.74 7.77 -3.10
CA GLY A 223 15.40 8.00 -4.39
C GLY A 223 16.41 6.89 -4.75
N GLN A 224 16.20 5.66 -4.29
CA GLN A 224 17.10 4.53 -4.53
C GLN A 224 16.72 3.69 -5.77
N GLY A 225 15.59 4.00 -6.41
CA GLY A 225 15.08 3.25 -7.56
C GLY A 225 14.34 1.97 -7.17
N ASP A 226 14.05 1.80 -5.89
CA ASP A 226 13.36 0.65 -5.30
C ASP A 226 12.27 1.13 -4.32
N ILE A 227 11.41 0.21 -3.90
CA ILE A 227 10.35 0.49 -2.92
C ILE A 227 10.43 -0.48 -1.75
N SER A 228 10.32 0.06 -0.54
CA SER A 228 10.22 -0.69 0.71
C SER A 228 8.86 -1.37 0.85
N PHE A 229 8.75 -2.32 1.79
CA PHE A 229 7.53 -3.13 1.98
C PHE A 229 6.25 -2.30 2.18
N ASP A 230 6.29 -1.30 3.06
CA ASP A 230 5.20 -0.35 3.26
C ASP A 230 4.74 0.35 1.98
N ASN A 231 5.68 0.86 1.19
CA ASN A 231 5.45 1.58 -0.05
C ASN A 231 4.97 0.62 -1.16
N PHE A 232 5.41 -0.63 -1.15
CA PHE A 232 4.85 -1.69 -1.98
C PHE A 232 3.37 -1.94 -1.66
N VAL A 233 3.01 -2.08 -0.38
CA VAL A 233 1.60 -2.27 0.00
C VAL A 233 0.77 -1.05 -0.40
N GLN A 234 1.25 0.18 -0.11
CA GLN A 234 0.54 1.41 -0.44
C GLN A 234 0.32 1.55 -1.96
N SER A 235 1.33 1.26 -2.77
CA SER A 235 1.23 1.32 -4.23
C SER A 235 0.24 0.29 -4.77
N CYS A 236 0.28 -0.96 -4.29
CA CYS A 236 -0.64 -2.00 -4.73
C CYS A 236 -2.10 -1.70 -4.37
N VAL A 237 -2.36 -1.22 -3.15
CA VAL A 237 -3.69 -0.77 -2.71
C VAL A 237 -4.20 0.38 -3.58
N THR A 238 -3.33 1.34 -3.88
CA THR A 238 -3.68 2.49 -4.73
C THR A 238 -4.05 2.02 -6.14
N ILE A 239 -3.24 1.14 -6.73
CA ILE A 239 -3.52 0.56 -8.05
C ILE A 239 -4.85 -0.21 -8.04
N GLN A 240 -5.11 -1.02 -7.02
CA GLN A 240 -6.37 -1.75 -6.89
C GLN A 240 -7.58 -0.81 -6.78
N THR A 241 -7.45 0.26 -6.00
CA THR A 241 -8.51 1.24 -5.76
C THR A 241 -8.84 2.00 -7.04
N LEU A 242 -7.82 2.55 -7.72
CA LEU A 242 -7.96 3.24 -8.99
C LEU A 242 -8.50 2.31 -10.09
N THR A 243 -8.02 1.08 -10.16
CA THR A 243 -8.52 0.07 -11.13
C THR A 243 -9.99 -0.23 -10.88
N SER A 244 -10.40 -0.39 -9.62
CA SER A 244 -11.79 -0.64 -9.26
C SER A 244 -12.69 0.55 -9.62
N ALA A 245 -12.23 1.78 -9.39
CA ALA A 245 -12.94 2.98 -9.80
C ALA A 245 -13.09 3.08 -11.32
N PHE A 246 -12.02 2.81 -12.06
CA PHE A 246 -12.03 2.79 -13.53
C PHE A 246 -13.01 1.75 -14.08
N ARG A 247 -13.02 0.53 -13.53
CA ARG A 247 -13.94 -0.56 -13.90
C ARG A 247 -15.41 -0.21 -13.74
N ARG A 248 -15.75 0.57 -12.72
CA ARG A 248 -17.14 1.00 -12.49
C ARG A 248 -17.66 1.86 -13.65
N ILE A 249 -16.77 2.50 -14.38
CA ILE A 249 -17.11 3.38 -15.51
C ILE A 249 -16.95 2.63 -16.83
N ASP A 250 -15.90 1.81 -16.98
CA ASP A 250 -15.68 0.97 -18.16
C ASP A 250 -16.52 -0.32 -18.11
N VAL A 251 -17.85 -0.17 -18.11
CA VAL A 251 -18.80 -1.30 -18.07
C VAL A 251 -18.58 -2.28 -19.23
N ALA A 252 -18.12 -1.78 -20.37
CA ALA A 252 -17.85 -2.59 -21.57
C ALA A 252 -16.47 -3.30 -21.54
N GLY A 253 -15.60 -3.00 -20.57
CA GLY A 253 -14.29 -3.62 -20.43
C GLY A 253 -13.36 -3.35 -21.62
N THR A 254 -13.46 -2.15 -22.21
CA THR A 254 -12.73 -1.77 -23.42
C THR A 254 -11.32 -1.24 -23.13
N GLY A 255 -11.03 -0.86 -21.88
CA GLY A 255 -9.81 -0.13 -21.54
C GLY A 255 -9.88 1.37 -21.80
N VAL A 256 -11.03 1.88 -22.28
CA VAL A 256 -11.20 3.29 -22.65
C VAL A 256 -12.52 3.81 -22.08
N VAL A 257 -12.48 4.97 -21.46
CA VAL A 257 -13.68 5.66 -20.93
C VAL A 257 -13.69 7.11 -21.40
N THR A 258 -14.87 7.58 -21.78
CA THR A 258 -15.14 9.00 -22.00
C THR A 258 -15.92 9.52 -20.80
N MET A 259 -15.42 10.57 -20.17
CA MET A 259 -16.05 11.18 -19.00
C MET A 259 -15.95 12.71 -19.06
N THR A 260 -16.88 13.40 -18.41
CA THR A 260 -16.81 14.86 -18.24
C THR A 260 -15.75 15.22 -17.20
N TYR A 261 -15.33 16.49 -17.18
CA TYR A 261 -14.40 16.98 -16.17
C TYR A 261 -14.92 16.77 -14.74
N GLU A 262 -16.21 17.01 -14.49
CA GLU A 262 -16.81 16.78 -13.16
C GLU A 262 -16.79 15.30 -12.77
N GLN A 263 -17.04 14.39 -13.71
CA GLN A 263 -16.93 12.95 -13.47
C GLN A 263 -15.49 12.54 -13.15
N PHE A 264 -14.52 13.13 -13.84
CA PHE A 264 -13.10 12.92 -13.53
C PHE A 264 -12.75 13.42 -12.13
N LEU A 265 -13.18 14.63 -11.74
CA LEU A 265 -12.98 15.15 -10.39
C LEU A 265 -13.62 14.26 -9.34
N GLY A 266 -14.86 13.83 -9.56
CA GLY A 266 -15.57 12.90 -8.68
C GLY A 266 -14.85 11.55 -8.54
N LEU A 267 -14.25 11.05 -9.61
CA LEU A 267 -13.42 9.83 -9.56
C LEU A 267 -12.20 10.06 -8.67
N VAL A 268 -11.43 11.12 -8.90
CA VAL A 268 -10.19 11.38 -8.14
C VAL A 268 -10.48 11.64 -6.66
N ILE A 269 -11.50 12.43 -6.33
CA ILE A 269 -11.82 12.80 -4.95
C ILE A 269 -12.30 11.60 -4.14
N ASN A 270 -13.09 10.70 -4.74
CA ASN A 270 -13.61 9.52 -4.03
C ASN A 270 -12.57 8.40 -3.83
N ASN A 271 -11.38 8.53 -4.42
CA ASN A 271 -10.31 7.53 -4.35
C ASN A 271 -9.03 8.09 -3.70
N ARG A 272 -9.12 9.23 -3.02
CA ARG A 272 -8.06 9.79 -2.18
C ARG A 272 -8.32 9.57 -0.70
#